data_AF-A0A0T6BAD2-F1
#
_entry.id   AF-A0A0T6BAD2-F1
#
_cell.length_a   1.000
_cell.length_b   1.000
_cell.length_c   1.000
_cell.angle_alpha   90.00
_cell.angle_beta   90.00
_cell.angle_gamma   90.00
#
_symmetry.space_group_name_H-M   'P 1'
#
loop_
_entity.id
_entity.type
_entity.pdbx_description
1 polymer ?
#
loop_
_entity_poly.entity_id
_entity_poly.type
_entity_poly.pdbx_seq_one_letter_code
_entity_poly.pdbx_strand_id
1 'polypeptide(L)'
;MALSISETPLVILANISIAIHLVFAFLIVINPVCQELEEIFGVPHQYNWKRCFVRTLIILLMVLIGETIPKFGKILSLVGGSTITMLTFVFPPYFYMRLCNQKSPLWPEHHIPLYIKTYLWELIFLGLIGGTASTYSAITAIFGTDSFTKPCYWI
;
A
#
# COMPACT_ATOMS: atom_id res chain seq x y z
N MET A 1 -25.08 2.71 -12.32
CA MET A 1 -26.21 1.79 -12.11
C MET A 1 -25.75 0.69 -11.16
N ALA A 2 -25.57 1.03 -9.88
CA ALA A 2 -25.30 0.04 -8.86
C ALA A 2 -26.64 -0.65 -8.57
N LEU A 3 -26.71 -1.97 -8.72
CA LEU A 3 -27.82 -2.73 -8.16
C LEU A 3 -27.89 -2.36 -6.68
N SER A 4 -28.93 -1.63 -6.31
CA SER A 4 -29.45 -1.63 -4.95
C SER A 4 -29.74 -3.10 -4.65
N ILE A 5 -28.78 -3.74 -4.00
CA ILE A 5 -29.02 -5.03 -3.37
C ILE A 5 -30.15 -4.72 -2.39
N SER A 6 -31.34 -5.29 -2.64
CA SER A 6 -32.46 -5.24 -1.71
C SER A 6 -31.92 -5.48 -0.29
N GLU A 7 -32.37 -4.70 0.69
CA GLU A 7 -31.98 -4.81 2.11
C GLU A 7 -32.41 -6.16 2.68
N THR A 8 -31.74 -7.23 2.26
CA THR A 8 -31.95 -8.56 2.78
C THR A 8 -31.20 -8.64 4.11
N PRO A 9 -31.74 -9.36 5.10
CA PRO A 9 -31.06 -9.59 6.36
C PRO A 9 -29.62 -10.12 6.20
N LEU A 10 -29.37 -10.88 5.12
CA LEU A 10 -28.05 -11.41 4.78
C LEU A 10 -27.03 -10.32 4.42
N VAL A 11 -27.45 -9.28 3.69
CA VAL A 11 -26.55 -8.18 3.28
C VAL A 11 -26.23 -7.28 4.46
N ILE A 12 -27.21 -7.04 5.34
CA ILE A 12 -27.00 -6.32 6.60
C ILE A 12 -26.01 -7.10 7.47
N LEU A 13 -26.21 -8.41 7.64
CA LEU A 13 -25.30 -9.27 8.40
C LEU A 13 -23.88 -9.25 7.81
N ALA A 14 -23.74 -9.36 6.49
CA ALA A 14 -22.46 -9.29 5.81
C ALA A 14 -21.78 -7.93 6.02
N ASN A 15 -22.53 -6.82 5.91
CA ASN A 15 -21.99 -5.47 6.12
C ASN A 15 -21.53 -5.27 7.57
N ILE A 16 -22.29 -5.75 8.56
CA ILE A 16 -21.88 -5.71 9.97
C ILE A 16 -20.63 -6.55 10.18
N SER A 17 -20.57 -7.76 9.62
CA SER A 17 -19.40 -8.63 9.72
C SER A 17 -18.15 -8.00 9.11
N ILE A 18 -18.26 -7.39 7.92
CA ILE A 18 -17.17 -6.66 7.28
C ILE A 18 -16.76 -5.44 8.11
N ALA A 19 -17.71 -4.67 8.66
CA ALA A 19 -17.40 -3.53 9.52
C ALA A 19 -16.59 -3.96 10.76
N ILE A 20 -17.02 -5.02 11.45
CA ILE A 20 -16.31 -5.59 12.59
C ILE A 20 -14.90 -6.05 12.17
N HIS A 21 -14.81 -6.80 11.06
CA HIS A 21 -13.53 -7.27 10.54
C HIS A 21 -12.56 -6.11 10.24
N LEU A 22 -13.03 -5.07 9.57
CA LEU A 22 -12.22 -3.92 9.18
C LEU A 22 -11.71 -3.14 10.40
N VAL A 23 -12.53 -2.99 11.45
CA VAL A 23 -12.09 -2.33 12.69
C VAL A 23 -10.94 -3.10 13.35
N PHE A 24 -11.08 -4.42 13.49
CA PHE A 24 -10.01 -5.24 14.09
C PHE A 24 -8.77 -5.33 13.19
N ALA A 25 -8.96 -5.49 11.88
CA ALA A 25 -7.86 -5.54 10.92
C ALA A 25 -7.07 -4.22 10.92
N PHE A 26 -7.77 -3.08 10.97
CA PHE A 26 -7.14 -1.78 11.06
C PHE A 26 -6.23 -1.65 12.30
N LEU A 27 -6.71 -2.06 13.48
CA LEU A 27 -5.93 -2.02 14.72
C LEU A 27 -4.65 -2.86 14.64
N ILE A 28 -4.73 -4.02 14.00
CA ILE A 28 -3.58 -4.92 13.81
C ILE A 28 -2.57 -4.31 12.83
N VAL A 29 -3.03 -3.76 11.71
CA VAL A 29 -2.17 -3.24 10.65
C VAL A 29 -1.51 -1.90 11.02
N ILE A 30 -2.22 -1.03 11.74
CA ILE A 30 -1.68 0.31 12.06
C ILE A 30 -0.58 0.27 13.12
N ASN A 31 -0.56 -0.75 13.98
CA ASN A 31 0.43 -0.84 15.05
C ASN A 31 1.88 -0.97 14.56
N PRO A 32 2.24 -1.91 13.66
CA PRO A 32 3.59 -1.97 13.10
C PRO A 32 3.92 -0.71 12.31
N VAL A 33 2.97 -0.14 11.55
CA VAL A 33 3.19 1.13 10.82
C VAL A 33 3.59 2.26 11.78
N CYS A 34 2.93 2.36 12.94
CA CYS A 34 3.31 3.31 13.97
C CYS A 34 4.70 3.02 14.54
N GLN A 35 5.06 1.75 14.74
CA GLN A 35 6.37 1.36 15.29
C GLN A 35 7.52 1.70 14.33
N GLU A 36 7.36 1.42 13.04
CA GLU A 36 8.34 1.78 12.01
C GLU A 36 8.54 3.30 11.94
N LEU A 37 7.45 4.08 11.98
CA LEU A 37 7.54 5.54 11.99
C LEU A 37 8.18 6.05 13.30
N GLU A 38 7.83 5.48 14.45
CA GLU A 38 8.48 5.80 15.73
C GLU A 38 9.99 5.55 15.67
N GLU A 39 10.43 4.46 15.04
CA GLU A 39 11.86 4.15 14.84
C GLU A 39 12.55 5.15 13.89
N ILE A 40 11.90 5.50 12.76
CA ILE A 40 12.40 6.53 11.83
C ILE A 40 12.57 7.88 12.52
N PHE A 41 11.66 8.24 13.44
CA PHE A 41 11.73 9.47 14.23
C PHE A 41 12.60 9.34 15.49
N GLY A 42 13.24 8.19 15.73
CA GLY A 42 14.09 7.95 16.90
C GLY A 42 13.36 8.02 18.24
N VAL A 43 12.06 7.72 18.26
CA VAL A 43 11.24 7.74 19.48
C VAL A 43 11.49 6.46 20.27
N PRO A 44 11.91 6.56 21.54
CA PRO A 44 12.13 5.37 22.36
C PRO A 44 10.82 4.60 22.55
N HIS A 45 10.89 3.27 22.42
CA HIS A 45 9.73 2.36 22.53
C HIS A 45 9.06 2.28 23.92
N GLN A 46 9.60 3.01 24.90
CA GLN A 46 8.95 3.19 26.20
C GLN A 46 7.74 4.12 26.08
N TYR A 47 6.80 4.03 27.03
CA TYR A 47 5.66 4.93 27.06
C TYR A 47 6.13 6.37 27.24
N ASN A 48 5.91 7.21 26.23
CA ASN A 48 6.34 8.60 26.18
C ASN A 48 5.25 9.45 25.52
N TRP A 49 5.13 10.71 25.94
CA TRP A 49 4.16 11.63 25.32
C TRP A 49 4.43 11.85 23.82
N LYS A 50 5.72 11.82 23.42
CA LYS A 50 6.16 11.83 22.01
C LYS A 50 5.51 10.71 21.18
N ARG A 51 5.40 9.51 21.76
CA ARG A 51 4.78 8.35 21.11
C ARG A 51 3.28 8.57 20.87
N CYS A 52 2.58 9.10 21.87
CA CYS A 52 1.16 9.45 21.76
C CYS A 52 0.94 10.52 20.68
N PHE A 53 1.81 11.53 20.62
CA PHE A 53 1.77 12.57 19.60
C PHE A 53 1.97 12.01 18.17
N VAL A 54 3.01 11.20 17.95
CA VAL A 54 3.29 10.59 16.64
C VAL A 54 2.13 9.71 16.18
N ARG A 55 1.60 8.84 17.04
CA ARG A 55 0.45 7.99 16.70
C ARG A 55 -0.79 8.81 16.35
N THR A 56 -1.09 9.84 17.14
CA THR A 56 -2.24 10.71 16.89
C THR A 56 -2.08 11.46 15.56
N LEU A 57 -0.88 11.94 15.26
CA LEU A 57 -0.56 12.62 14.00
C LEU A 57 -0.75 11.68 12.80
N ILE A 58 -0.29 10.43 12.89
CA ILE A 58 -0.46 9.43 11.82
C ILE A 58 -1.94 9.20 11.52
N ILE A 59 -2.75 8.96 12.56
CA ILE A 59 -4.19 8.76 12.40
C ILE A 59 -4.86 10.00 11.80
N LEU A 60 -4.48 11.20 12.28
CA LEU A 60 -5.02 12.45 11.77
C LEU A 60 -4.69 12.64 10.28
N LEU A 61 -3.45 12.36 9.86
CA LEU A 61 -3.07 12.40 8.44
C LEU A 61 -3.86 11.40 7.60
N MET A 62 -4.10 10.19 8.11
CA MET A 62 -4.92 9.19 7.41
C MET A 62 -6.37 9.66 7.23
N VAL A 63 -6.96 10.27 8.27
CA VAL A 63 -8.32 10.84 8.20
C VAL A 63 -8.37 11.97 7.18
N LEU A 64 -7.39 12.89 7.19
CA LEU A 64 -7.31 13.99 6.22
C LEU A 64 -7.22 13.48 4.77
N ILE A 65 -6.40 12.46 4.51
CA ILE A 65 -6.28 11.85 3.18
C ILE A 65 -7.61 11.21 2.78
N GLY A 66 -8.25 10.47 3.70
CA GLY A 66 -9.53 9.81 3.47
C GLY A 66 -10.68 10.78 3.19
N GLU A 67 -10.68 11.94 3.83
CA GLU A 67 -11.69 12.99 3.59
C GLU A 67 -11.42 13.77 2.30
N THR A 68 -10.14 13.97 1.95
CA THR A 68 -9.75 14.72 0.74
C THR A 68 -10.02 13.95 -0.54
N ILE A 69 -9.86 12.61 -0.53
CA ILE A 69 -10.02 11.78 -1.73
C ILE A 69 -11.37 11.05 -1.68
N PRO A 70 -12.40 11.50 -2.42
CA PRO A 70 -13.78 11.03 -2.28
C PRO A 70 -13.99 9.58 -2.73
N LYS A 71 -13.02 8.99 -3.45
CA LYS A 71 -13.11 7.65 -4.01
C LYS A 71 -11.95 6.78 -3.55
N PHE A 72 -12.21 5.91 -2.56
CA PHE A 72 -11.24 4.94 -2.03
C PHE A 72 -10.55 4.11 -3.14
N GLY A 73 -11.28 3.73 -4.18
CA GLY A 73 -10.74 2.99 -5.31
C GLY A 73 -9.55 3.68 -5.99
N LYS A 74 -9.49 5.02 -6.02
CA LYS A 74 -8.36 5.76 -6.60
C LYS A 74 -7.10 5.65 -5.76
N ILE A 75 -7.23 5.70 -4.43
CA ILE A 75 -6.13 5.46 -3.49
C ILE A 75 -5.61 4.03 -3.68
N LEU A 76 -6.51 3.06 -3.74
CA LEU A 76 -6.14 1.66 -3.92
C LEU A 76 -5.42 1.42 -5.26
N SER A 77 -5.87 2.04 -6.35
CA SER A 77 -5.18 1.98 -7.65
C SER A 77 -3.80 2.64 -7.62
N LEU A 78 -3.64 3.74 -6.88
CA LEU A 78 -2.34 4.41 -6.72
C LEU A 78 -1.37 3.52 -5.95
N VAL A 79 -1.77 2.99 -4.79
CA VAL A 79 -0.94 2.11 -3.95
C VAL A 79 -0.64 0.79 -4.67
N GLY A 80 -1.61 0.24 -5.40
CA GLY A 80 -1.45 -0.97 -6.20
C GLY A 80 -0.46 -0.80 -7.35
N GLY A 81 -0.63 0.27 -8.15
CA GLY A 81 0.23 0.55 -9.30
C GLY A 81 1.66 0.96 -8.91
N SER A 82 1.84 1.52 -7.71
CA SER A 82 3.16 1.96 -7.23
C SER A 82 3.79 0.90 -6.30
N THR A 83 3.55 1.01 -5.00
CA THR A 83 4.22 0.24 -3.95
C THR A 83 4.05 -1.27 -4.13
N ILE A 84 2.83 -1.74 -4.39
CA ILE A 84 2.57 -3.19 -4.54
C ILE A 84 3.30 -3.71 -5.78
N THR A 85 3.17 -3.03 -6.92
CA THR A 85 3.86 -3.44 -8.15
C THR A 85 5.39 -3.49 -7.98
N MET A 86 5.97 -2.53 -7.27
CA MET A 86 7.40 -2.53 -6.97
C MET A 86 7.80 -3.69 -6.06
N LEU A 87 7.01 -3.96 -5.01
CA LEU A 87 7.27 -5.02 -4.04
C LEU A 87 7.01 -6.43 -4.59
N THR A 88 6.17 -6.60 -5.60
CA THR A 88 5.84 -7.93 -6.16
C THR A 88 6.61 -8.26 -7.43
N PHE A 89 6.80 -7.30 -8.34
CA PHE A 89 7.39 -7.55 -9.65
C PHE A 89 8.83 -7.03 -9.80
N VAL A 90 9.26 -6.06 -8.99
CA VAL A 90 10.58 -5.42 -9.15
C VAL A 90 11.57 -5.88 -8.09
N PHE A 91 11.25 -5.69 -6.82
CA PHE A 91 12.17 -5.96 -5.72
C PHE A 91 12.53 -7.43 -5.53
N PRO A 92 11.59 -8.39 -5.52
CA PRO A 92 11.93 -9.80 -5.34
C PRO A 92 12.90 -10.35 -6.40
N PRO A 93 12.64 -10.20 -7.72
CA PRO A 93 13.57 -10.70 -8.73
C PRO A 93 14.89 -9.93 -8.73
N TYR A 94 14.87 -8.63 -8.47
CA TYR A 94 16.10 -7.83 -8.38
C TYR A 94 16.99 -8.27 -7.22
N PHE A 95 16.43 -8.44 -6.02
CA PHE A 95 17.17 -8.92 -4.86
C PHE A 95 17.64 -10.36 -5.03
N TYR A 96 16.83 -11.22 -5.64
CA TYR A 96 17.23 -12.60 -5.95
C TYR A 96 18.46 -12.63 -6.87
N MET A 97 18.45 -11.88 -7.97
CA MET A 97 19.60 -11.79 -8.87
C MET A 97 20.82 -11.18 -8.18
N ARG A 98 20.63 -10.15 -7.34
CA ARG A 98 21.73 -9.53 -6.60
C ARG A 98 22.36 -10.52 -5.62
N LEU A 99 21.55 -11.28 -4.89
CA LEU A 99 22.00 -12.25 -3.90
C LEU A 99 22.77 -13.41 -4.55
N CYS A 100 22.29 -13.96 -5.66
CA CYS A 100 23.02 -15.02 -6.37
C CYS A 100 24.32 -14.55 -7.03
N ASN A 101 24.45 -13.25 -7.35
CA ASN A 101 25.70 -12.69 -7.86
C ASN A 101 26.72 -12.37 -6.74
N GLN A 102 26.34 -12.43 -5.45
CA GLN A 102 27.28 -12.20 -4.37
C GLN A 102 28.23 -13.39 -4.23
N LYS A 103 29.53 -13.11 -4.33
CA LYS A 103 30.60 -14.08 -4.05
C LYS A 103 31.15 -13.80 -2.65
N SER A 104 30.94 -14.73 -1.74
CA SER A 104 31.49 -14.68 -0.38
C SER A 104 32.00 -16.07 -0.01
N PRO A 105 33.14 -16.20 0.68
CA PRO A 105 33.69 -17.50 1.06
C PRO A 105 32.77 -18.33 1.97
N LEU A 106 31.77 -17.71 2.61
CA LEU A 106 30.78 -18.34 3.48
C LEU A 106 29.44 -18.64 2.78
N TRP A 107 29.26 -18.19 1.53
CA TRP A 107 28.02 -18.35 0.78
C TRP A 107 28.19 -19.33 -0.37
N PRO A 108 27.27 -20.30 -0.55
CA PRO A 108 27.35 -21.22 -1.69
C PRO A 108 27.16 -20.46 -3.00
N GLU A 109 28.00 -20.77 -3.99
CA GLU A 109 27.88 -20.20 -5.33
C GLU A 109 26.60 -20.69 -6.01
N HIS A 110 25.74 -19.76 -6.39
CA HIS A 110 24.50 -20.06 -7.10
C HIS A 110 24.64 -19.67 -8.57
N HIS A 111 24.59 -20.65 -9.46
CA HIS A 111 24.61 -20.41 -10.89
C HIS A 111 23.17 -20.33 -11.43
N ILE A 112 22.71 -19.11 -11.74
CA ILE A 112 21.40 -18.92 -12.38
C ILE A 112 21.53 -19.21 -13.88
N PRO A 113 20.78 -20.16 -14.45
CA PRO A 113 20.79 -20.39 -15.89
C PRO A 113 20.22 -19.18 -16.65
N LEU A 114 20.76 -18.92 -17.85
CA LEU A 114 20.49 -17.70 -18.61
C LEU A 114 18.99 -17.48 -18.89
N TYR A 115 18.22 -18.53 -19.16
CA TYR A 115 16.78 -18.42 -19.45
C TYR A 115 15.99 -17.86 -18.26
N ILE A 116 16.32 -18.26 -17.02
CA ILE A 116 15.69 -17.73 -15.80
C ILE A 116 16.07 -16.26 -15.64
N LYS A 117 17.33 -15.92 -15.87
CA LYS A 117 17.81 -14.53 -15.76
C LYS A 117 17.07 -13.60 -16.73
N THR A 118 16.82 -14.04 -17.97
CA THR A 118 16.03 -13.28 -18.94
C THR A 118 14.60 -13.10 -18.47
N TYR A 119 13.93 -14.15 -18.01
CA TYR A 119 12.56 -14.09 -17.49
C TYR A 119 12.42 -13.13 -16.29
N LEU A 120 13.40 -13.12 -15.39
CA LEU A 120 13.40 -12.19 -14.24
C LEU A 120 13.53 -10.72 -14.68
N TRP A 121 14.34 -10.44 -15.70
CA TRP A 121 14.43 -9.10 -16.29
C TRP A 121 13.16 -8.69 -17.02
N GLU A 122 12.49 -9.61 -17.70
CA GLU A 122 11.18 -9.36 -18.31
C GLU A 122 10.13 -9.01 -17.27
N LEU A 123 10.06 -9.75 -16.15
CA LEU A 123 9.16 -9.42 -15.04
C LEU A 123 9.40 -8.02 -14.47
N ILE A 124 10.67 -7.64 -14.28
CA ILE A 124 11.02 -6.30 -13.80
C ILE A 124 10.56 -5.25 -14.80
N PHE A 125 10.80 -5.46 -16.10
CA PHE A 125 10.42 -4.51 -17.14
C PHE A 125 8.90 -4.34 -17.25
N LEU A 126 8.16 -5.45 -17.25
CA LEU A 126 6.69 -5.46 -17.24
C LEU A 126 6.14 -4.77 -15.99
N GLY A 127 6.73 -5.04 -14.82
CA GLY A 127 6.37 -4.37 -13.57
C GLY A 127 6.61 -2.86 -13.62
N LEU A 128 7.74 -2.42 -14.19
CA LEU A 128 8.06 -0.99 -14.31
C LEU A 128 7.11 -0.26 -15.26
N ILE A 129 6.83 -0.83 -16.44
CA ILE A 129 5.90 -0.24 -17.41
C ILE A 129 4.47 -0.25 -16.88
N GLY A 130 3.99 -1.40 -16.42
CA GLY A 130 2.64 -1.54 -15.90
C GLY A 130 2.41 -0.68 -14.66
N GLY A 131 3.39 -0.66 -13.74
CA GLY A 131 3.33 0.13 -12.53
C GLY A 131 3.35 1.63 -12.80
N THR A 132 4.24 2.12 -13.68
CA THR A 132 4.29 3.54 -14.06
C THR A 132 3.01 3.98 -14.77
N ALA A 133 2.50 3.19 -15.73
CA ALA A 133 1.25 3.50 -16.42
C ALA A 133 0.05 3.53 -15.47
N SER A 134 -0.08 2.54 -14.58
CA SER A 134 -1.15 2.50 -13.58
C SER A 134 -1.06 3.65 -12.58
N THR A 135 0.16 3.97 -12.12
CA THR A 135 0.41 5.10 -11.20
C THR A 135 0.05 6.42 -11.86
N TYR A 136 0.46 6.64 -13.12
CA TYR A 136 0.14 7.84 -13.87
C TYR A 136 -1.38 8.00 -14.07
N SER A 137 -2.07 6.91 -14.43
CA SER A 137 -3.53 6.91 -14.55
C SER A 137 -4.22 7.20 -13.22
N ALA A 138 -3.72 6.66 -12.11
CA ALA A 138 -4.28 6.93 -10.78
C ALA A 138 -4.07 8.40 -10.37
N ILE A 139 -2.87 8.95 -10.58
CA ILE A 139 -2.56 10.36 -10.26
C ILE A 139 -3.45 11.31 -11.08
N THR A 140 -3.51 11.13 -12.40
CA THR A 140 -4.36 11.96 -13.27
C THR A 140 -5.84 11.84 -12.91
N ALA A 141 -6.29 10.70 -12.41
CA ALA A 141 -7.66 10.52 -11.95
C ALA A 141 -7.95 11.03 -10.52
N ILE A 142 -6.92 11.33 -9.71
CA ILE A 142 -7.06 12.00 -8.42
C ILE A 142 -7.08 13.52 -8.62
N PHE A 143 -6.20 14.03 -9.48
CA PHE A 143 -6.02 15.48 -9.72
C PHE A 143 -6.81 16.02 -10.93
N GLY A 144 -7.50 15.16 -11.69
CA GLY A 144 -8.31 15.57 -12.83
C GLY A 144 -9.51 16.42 -12.42
N THR A 145 -9.86 17.40 -13.25
CA THR A 145 -10.87 18.44 -13.00
C THR A 145 -12.27 17.91 -12.65
N ASP A 146 -12.61 16.67 -13.03
CA ASP A 146 -13.91 16.03 -12.74
C ASP A 146 -13.98 15.32 -11.37
N SER A 147 -12.92 15.40 -10.56
CA SER A 147 -12.75 14.61 -9.32
C SER A 147 -12.95 15.42 -8.03
N PHE A 148 -12.86 16.75 -8.10
CA PHE A 148 -13.03 17.63 -6.96
C PHE A 148 -14.52 17.87 -6.69
N THR A 149 -15.19 16.89 -6.09
CA THR A 149 -16.35 17.18 -5.24
C THR A 149 -15.86 17.93 -4.01
N LYS A 150 -16.56 19.00 -3.59
CA LYS A 150 -16.18 19.81 -2.43
C LYS A 150 -15.88 18.90 -1.23
N PRO A 151 -14.70 19.05 -0.58
CA PRO A 151 -14.38 18.25 0.60
C PRO A 151 -15.35 18.60 1.76
N CYS A 152 -15.69 17.61 2.58
CA CYS A 152 -16.74 17.70 3.60
C CYS A 152 -16.46 18.73 4.71
N TYR A 153 -15.19 19.09 4.95
CA TYR A 153 -14.80 20.17 5.86
C TYR A 153 -15.00 21.59 5.31
N TRP A 154 -15.33 21.73 4.02
CA TRP A 154 -15.62 23.02 3.38
C TRP A 154 -17.13 23.26 3.37
N ILE A 155 -17.67 23.69 4.51
CA ILE A 155 -19.05 24.21 4.67
C ILE A 155 -19.20 25.51 3.88
#